data_AF-A0A7Y0B1K2-F1
#
_entry.id   AF-A0A7Y0B1K2-F1
#
_cell.length_a   1.000
_cell.length_b   1.000
_cell.length_c   1.000
_cell.angle_alpha   90.00
_cell.angle_beta   90.00
_cell.angle_gamma   90.00
#
_symmetry.space_group_name_H-M   'P 1'
#
loop_
_entity.id
_entity.type
_entity.pdbx_description
1 polymer ?
#
loop_
_entity_poly.entity_id
_entity_poly.type
_entity_poly.pdbx_seq_one_letter_code
_entity_poly.pdbx_strand_id
1 'polypeptide(L)'
;MLPEITGARQRLALARLTTGLAILNTLWHLPPGDALVDEWSRKAEGEDGPASGRLSAEQYEALRRLAFVSTAAWTLGAESKALTFAANASFAAVQRHVAQFDQRAWNYNSNLNVYLLLLSLTDSRGSLAEAVGEGTGDGTGGGTDDGTDGGGPSSDVATAVLLALRLYYGCLYFQSGLSKLLLSGPAWADGRTLRGSWAELGTRAGKWLSRRPMTVAAAASAATLAFELLFPAAQIALRKRPRAVGLSSLAFHASIKATMGISFWHHAVHALPLFVLDPGAERHTARLLRPFRKR
;
A
#
# COMPACT_ATOMS: atom_id res chain seq x y z
N MET A 1 -19.31 19.70 -2.61
CA MET A 1 -19.80 18.56 -1.80
C MET A 1 -19.14 17.31 -2.33
N LEU A 2 -18.39 16.58 -1.50
CA LEU A 2 -17.76 15.31 -1.92
C LEU A 2 -18.85 14.22 -2.06
N PRO A 3 -18.72 13.27 -3.00
CA PRO A 3 -19.65 12.15 -3.07
C PRO A 3 -19.52 11.34 -1.77
N GLU A 4 -20.62 11.18 -1.05
CA GLU A 4 -20.64 10.37 0.18
C GLU A 4 -20.30 8.91 -0.17
N ILE A 5 -19.22 8.39 0.41
CA ILE A 5 -18.85 6.98 0.27
C ILE A 5 -19.31 6.25 1.52
N THR A 6 -20.37 5.45 1.37
CA THR A 6 -20.87 4.61 2.46
C THR A 6 -19.75 3.75 3.06
N GLY A 7 -19.56 3.87 4.37
CA GLY A 7 -18.56 3.10 5.11
C GLY A 7 -17.12 3.58 4.94
N ALA A 8 -16.88 4.84 4.54
CA ALA A 8 -15.51 5.34 4.32
C ALA A 8 -14.60 5.13 5.54
N ARG A 9 -15.08 5.46 6.74
CA ARG A 9 -14.35 5.27 8.00
C ARG A 9 -13.92 3.82 8.25
N GLN A 10 -14.82 2.88 7.99
CA GLN A 10 -14.56 1.46 8.21
C GLN A 10 -13.58 0.90 7.17
N ARG A 11 -13.66 1.38 5.92
CA ARG A 11 -12.67 1.07 4.87
C ARG A 11 -11.28 1.55 5.23
N LEU A 12 -11.18 2.76 5.78
CA LEU A 12 -9.91 3.31 6.25
C LEU A 12 -9.32 2.51 7.42
N ALA A 13 -10.16 1.98 8.32
CA ALA A 13 -9.70 1.09 9.38
C ALA A 13 -9.10 -0.21 8.83
N LEU A 14 -9.71 -0.82 7.81
CA LEU A 14 -9.10 -1.98 7.14
C LEU A 14 -7.82 -1.59 6.39
N ALA A 15 -7.84 -0.46 5.67
CA ALA A 15 -6.66 0.03 4.97
C ALA A 15 -5.49 0.29 5.93
N ARG A 16 -5.77 0.81 7.15
CA ARG A 16 -4.80 0.93 8.25
C ARG A 16 -4.20 -0.42 8.60
N LEU A 17 -5.02 -1.44 8.84
CA LEU A 17 -4.54 -2.78 9.18
C LEU A 17 -3.69 -3.37 8.06
N THR A 18 -4.16 -3.33 6.81
CA THR A 18 -3.42 -3.90 5.67
C THR A 18 -2.12 -3.15 5.41
N THR A 19 -2.12 -1.81 5.53
CA THR A 19 -0.91 -0.97 5.39
C THR A 19 0.09 -1.32 6.49
N GLY A 20 -0.37 -1.38 7.72
CA GLY A 20 0.45 -1.72 8.89
C GLY A 20 1.11 -3.09 8.76
N LEU A 21 0.31 -4.12 8.44
CA LEU A 21 0.84 -5.47 8.18
C LEU A 21 1.81 -5.51 7.00
N ALA A 22 1.54 -4.74 5.93
CA ALA A 22 2.44 -4.63 4.80
C ALA A 22 3.80 -4.05 5.20
N ILE A 23 3.81 -2.97 6.00
CA ILE A 23 5.02 -2.33 6.51
C ILE A 23 5.77 -3.27 7.45
N LEU A 24 5.09 -3.91 8.41
CA LEU A 24 5.72 -4.83 9.35
C LEU A 24 6.38 -6.01 8.62
N ASN A 25 5.70 -6.57 7.62
CA ASN A 25 6.31 -7.62 6.79
C ASN A 25 7.53 -7.10 6.03
N THR A 26 7.46 -5.90 5.46
CA THR A 26 8.63 -5.28 4.80
C THR A 26 9.80 -5.17 5.77
N LEU A 27 9.59 -4.58 6.96
CA LEU A 27 10.62 -4.40 7.98
C LEU A 27 11.22 -5.72 8.48
N TRP A 28 10.40 -6.76 8.59
CA TRP A 28 10.83 -8.09 9.01
C TRP A 28 11.77 -8.74 8.00
N HIS A 29 11.53 -8.54 6.71
CA HIS A 29 12.32 -9.13 5.62
C HIS A 29 13.48 -8.25 5.14
N LEU A 30 13.66 -7.07 5.73
CA LEU A 30 14.86 -6.28 5.47
C LEU A 30 16.10 -7.01 6.03
N PRO A 31 17.24 -6.95 5.32
CA PRO A 31 18.49 -7.51 5.81
C PRO A 31 18.88 -6.87 7.16
N PRO A 32 19.54 -7.64 8.04
CA PRO A 32 20.06 -7.10 9.29
C PRO A 32 21.17 -6.07 9.02
N GLY A 33 21.40 -5.17 9.98
CA GLY A 33 22.31 -4.04 9.82
C GLY A 33 23.77 -4.42 9.54
N ASP A 34 24.25 -5.54 10.09
CA ASP A 34 25.58 -6.08 9.82
C ASP A 34 25.74 -6.47 8.33
N ALA A 35 24.77 -7.21 7.79
CA ALA A 35 24.77 -7.60 6.37
C ALA A 35 24.74 -6.38 5.44
N LEU A 36 24.00 -5.33 5.78
CA LEU A 36 23.97 -4.08 5.01
C LEU A 36 25.31 -3.34 5.03
N VAL A 37 25.93 -3.23 6.21
CA VAL A 37 27.23 -2.57 6.37
C VAL A 37 28.35 -3.34 5.63
N ASP A 38 28.34 -4.66 5.70
CA ASP A 38 29.29 -5.51 4.97
C ASP A 38 29.15 -5.32 3.45
N GLU A 39 27.92 -5.23 2.96
CA GLU A 39 27.66 -5.00 1.54
C GLU A 39 28.05 -3.59 1.09
N TRP A 40 27.87 -2.59 1.96
CA TRP A 40 28.34 -1.23 1.70
C TRP A 40 29.84 -1.10 1.68
N SER A 41 30.53 -1.82 2.56
CA SER A 41 31.99 -1.82 2.60
C SER A 41 32.54 -2.35 1.28
N ARG A 42 31.97 -3.46 0.78
CA ARG A 42 32.31 -4.02 -0.54
C ARG A 42 32.01 -3.08 -1.71
N LYS A 43 30.92 -2.30 -1.68
CA LYS A 43 30.60 -1.32 -2.73
C LYS A 43 31.51 -0.09 -2.67
N ALA A 44 31.89 0.35 -1.47
CA ALA A 44 32.71 1.54 -1.26
C ALA A 44 34.17 1.35 -1.70
N GLU A 45 34.67 0.12 -1.72
CA GLU A 45 36.01 -0.23 -2.25
C GLU A 45 36.20 0.12 -3.74
N GLY A 46 35.13 0.50 -4.46
CA GLY A 46 35.18 0.90 -5.87
C GLY A 46 34.68 2.33 -6.19
N GLU A 47 34.28 3.13 -5.21
CA GLU A 47 33.75 4.49 -5.43
C GLU A 47 34.54 5.54 -4.63
N ASP A 48 35.19 6.48 -5.35
CA ASP A 48 35.89 7.62 -4.75
C ASP A 48 34.88 8.64 -4.19
N GLY A 49 34.55 8.53 -2.90
CA GLY A 49 33.81 9.56 -2.20
C GLY A 49 33.42 9.19 -0.77
N PRO A 50 33.51 10.12 0.20
CA PRO A 50 32.99 9.88 1.54
C PRO A 50 31.48 9.73 1.46
N ALA A 51 30.98 8.55 1.82
CA ALA A 51 29.55 8.27 1.84
C ALA A 51 28.87 8.96 3.02
N SER A 52 28.62 10.26 2.86
CA SER A 52 27.89 11.06 3.83
C SER A 52 26.49 10.48 4.06
N GLY A 53 26.10 10.32 5.33
CA GLY A 53 24.76 9.86 5.73
C GLY A 53 24.56 8.35 5.88
N ARG A 54 25.62 7.54 5.90
CA ARG A 54 25.53 6.11 6.28
C ARG A 54 25.31 5.97 7.79
N LEU A 55 24.35 5.12 8.18
CA LEU A 55 24.17 4.71 9.57
C LEU A 55 25.11 3.55 9.89
N SER A 56 25.59 3.47 11.14
CA SER A 56 26.20 2.24 11.64
C SER A 56 25.17 1.10 11.68
N ALA A 57 25.63 -0.15 11.76
CA ALA A 57 24.75 -1.33 11.91
C ALA A 57 23.81 -1.17 13.12
N GLU A 58 24.34 -0.67 14.24
CA GLU A 58 23.56 -0.40 15.46
C GLU A 58 22.51 0.69 15.26
N GLN A 59 22.88 1.80 14.61
CA GLN A 59 21.95 2.89 14.31
C GLN A 59 20.83 2.44 13.36
N TYR A 60 21.16 1.64 12.34
CA TYR A 60 20.18 1.04 11.43
C TYR A 60 19.22 0.11 12.18
N GLU A 61 19.73 -0.80 13.02
CA GLU A 61 18.90 -1.72 13.79
C GLU A 61 18.00 -0.99 14.80
N ALA A 62 18.52 0.04 15.47
CA ALA A 62 17.72 0.89 16.35
C ALA A 62 16.57 1.57 15.58
N LEU A 63 16.87 2.12 14.40
CA LEU A 63 15.88 2.75 13.53
C LEU A 63 14.83 1.76 13.01
N ARG A 64 15.27 0.56 12.59
CA ARG A 64 14.40 -0.54 12.12
C ARG A 64 13.45 -1.02 13.22
N ARG A 65 13.96 -1.18 14.45
CA ARG A 65 13.15 -1.54 15.63
C ARG A 65 12.16 -0.44 15.99
N LEU A 66 12.58 0.82 15.96
CA LEU A 66 11.68 1.95 16.17
C LEU A 66 10.55 1.96 15.15
N ALA A 67 10.85 1.77 13.86
CA ALA A 67 9.84 1.66 12.80
C ALA A 67 8.89 0.48 13.02
N PHE A 68 9.43 -0.67 13.42
CA PHE A 68 8.64 -1.87 13.69
C PHE A 68 7.66 -1.66 14.85
N VAL A 69 8.17 -1.22 16.02
CA VAL A 69 7.36 -1.03 17.23
C VAL A 69 6.32 0.07 17.03
N SER A 70 6.73 1.21 16.45
CA SER A 70 5.81 2.33 16.24
C SER A 70 4.72 2.00 15.22
N THR A 71 5.05 1.30 14.13
CA THR A 71 4.06 0.83 13.17
C THR A 71 3.17 -0.26 13.76
N ALA A 72 3.69 -1.19 14.56
CA ALA A 72 2.88 -2.22 15.21
C ALA A 72 1.85 -1.60 16.16
N ALA A 73 2.29 -0.68 17.03
CA ALA A 73 1.39 0.05 17.92
C ALA A 73 0.35 0.86 17.12
N TRP A 74 0.78 1.57 16.06
CA TRP A 74 -0.15 2.28 15.17
C TRP A 74 -1.16 1.31 14.53
N THR A 75 -0.71 0.17 14.01
CA THR A 75 -1.56 -0.84 13.36
C THR A 75 -2.63 -1.37 14.31
N LEU A 76 -2.27 -1.57 15.59
CA LEU A 76 -3.17 -2.03 16.64
C LEU A 76 -4.12 -0.95 17.17
N GLY A 77 -4.03 0.27 16.64
CA GLY A 77 -4.95 1.37 16.96
C GLY A 77 -4.50 2.26 18.10
N ALA A 78 -3.23 2.20 18.53
CA ALA A 78 -2.68 3.22 19.40
C ALA A 78 -2.57 4.55 18.63
N GLU A 79 -2.97 5.64 19.29
CA GLU A 79 -3.12 6.95 18.67
C GLU A 79 -2.52 8.02 19.56
N SER A 80 -1.35 8.49 19.17
CA SER A 80 -0.74 9.73 19.66
C SER A 80 -0.01 10.40 18.52
N LYS A 81 0.07 11.74 18.51
CA LYS A 81 0.80 12.48 17.47
C LYS A 81 2.27 12.04 17.40
N ALA A 82 2.87 11.79 18.56
CA ALA A 82 4.25 11.29 18.67
C ALA A 82 4.41 9.89 18.05
N LEU A 83 3.48 8.97 18.30
CA LEU A 83 3.51 7.63 17.72
C LEU A 83 3.35 7.67 16.20
N THR A 84 2.38 8.45 15.71
CA THR A 84 2.14 8.63 14.28
C THR A 84 3.36 9.24 13.58
N PHE A 85 3.96 10.27 14.18
CA PHE A 85 5.20 10.85 13.68
C PHE A 85 6.34 9.83 13.69
N ALA A 86 6.52 9.10 14.78
CA ALA A 86 7.54 8.07 14.91
C ALA A 86 7.38 7.00 13.82
N ALA A 87 6.17 6.47 13.60
CA ALA A 87 5.90 5.47 12.56
C ALA A 87 6.24 5.99 11.16
N ASN A 88 5.78 7.19 10.80
CA ASN A 88 6.05 7.79 9.48
C ASN A 88 7.53 8.11 9.28
N ALA A 89 8.14 8.83 10.22
CA ALA A 89 9.52 9.30 10.10
C ALA A 89 10.53 8.15 10.12
N SER A 90 10.37 7.19 11.04
CA SER A 90 11.30 6.07 11.14
C SER A 90 11.17 5.12 9.95
N PHE A 91 9.95 4.80 9.48
CA PHE A 91 9.78 3.97 8.30
C PHE A 91 10.32 4.64 7.05
N ALA A 92 10.08 5.94 6.85
CA ALA A 92 10.64 6.70 5.74
C ALA A 92 12.17 6.73 5.78
N ALA A 93 12.76 6.91 6.97
CA ALA A 93 14.21 6.90 7.14
C ALA A 93 14.82 5.53 6.84
N VAL A 94 14.21 4.42 7.29
CA VAL A 94 14.62 3.06 6.91
C VAL A 94 14.56 2.88 5.39
N GLN A 95 13.46 3.27 4.75
CA GLN A 95 13.31 3.12 3.29
C GLN A 95 14.31 3.96 2.51
N ARG A 96 14.59 5.20 2.94
CA ARG A 96 15.64 6.04 2.34
C ARG A 96 17.00 5.37 2.42
N HIS A 97 17.33 4.82 3.58
CA HIS A 97 18.59 4.13 3.80
C HIS A 97 18.73 2.87 2.92
N VAL A 98 17.66 2.06 2.82
CA VAL A 98 17.64 0.87 1.94
C VAL A 98 17.69 1.27 0.46
N ALA A 99 17.05 2.37 0.07
CA ALA A 99 17.08 2.84 -1.32
C ALA A 99 18.42 3.39 -1.78
N GLN A 100 19.26 3.86 -0.86
CA GLN A 100 20.66 4.19 -1.16
C GLN A 100 21.44 2.93 -1.58
N PHE A 101 21.01 1.74 -1.16
CA PHE A 101 21.64 0.48 -1.54
C PHE A 101 21.17 -0.03 -2.91
N ASP A 102 19.85 -0.05 -3.13
CA ASP A 102 19.24 -0.45 -4.39
C ASP A 102 18.11 0.52 -4.74
N GLN A 103 18.32 1.34 -5.78
CA GLN A 103 17.29 2.29 -6.24
C GLN A 103 15.99 1.58 -6.65
N ARG A 104 16.04 0.29 -7.02
CA ARG A 104 14.83 -0.50 -7.31
C ARG A 104 13.98 -0.74 -6.06
N ALA A 105 14.60 -0.79 -4.88
CA ALA A 105 13.89 -0.94 -3.60
C ALA A 105 13.04 0.29 -3.26
N TRP A 106 13.46 1.49 -3.69
CA TRP A 106 12.69 2.73 -3.48
C TRP A 106 11.31 2.64 -4.11
N ASN A 107 11.22 2.25 -5.38
CA ASN A 107 9.94 2.21 -6.09
C ASN A 107 8.96 1.18 -5.52
N TYR A 108 9.46 0.17 -4.82
CA TYR A 108 8.63 -0.93 -4.35
C TYR A 108 7.96 -0.64 -3.00
N ASN A 109 8.72 -0.11 -2.03
CA ASN A 109 8.26 0.05 -0.66
C ASN A 109 7.89 1.50 -0.28
N SER A 110 8.46 2.51 -0.97
CA SER A 110 8.24 3.92 -0.59
C SER A 110 6.76 4.32 -0.64
N ASN A 111 5.97 3.69 -1.51
CA ASN A 111 4.55 3.97 -1.63
C ASN A 111 3.78 3.71 -0.33
N LEU A 112 4.21 2.74 0.50
CA LEU A 112 3.60 2.46 1.80
C LEU A 112 3.71 3.65 2.76
N ASN A 113 4.71 4.54 2.62
CA ASN A 113 4.77 5.78 3.39
C ASN A 113 3.63 6.73 3.04
N VAL A 114 3.21 6.78 1.77
CA VAL A 114 2.08 7.64 1.36
C VAL A 114 0.77 7.09 1.94
N TYR A 115 0.58 5.77 1.93
CA TYR A 115 -0.57 5.15 2.60
C TYR A 115 -0.56 5.46 4.10
N LEU A 116 0.56 5.24 4.77
CA LEU A 116 0.72 5.51 6.19
C LEU A 116 0.42 6.98 6.52
N LEU A 117 0.97 7.92 5.74
CA LEU A 117 0.76 9.35 5.92
C LEU A 117 -0.71 9.74 5.73
N LEU A 118 -1.35 9.30 4.65
CA LEU A 118 -2.76 9.61 4.38
C LEU A 118 -3.68 9.02 5.45
N LEU A 119 -3.44 7.78 5.87
CA LEU A 119 -4.21 7.12 6.92
C LEU A 119 -3.97 7.74 8.31
N SER A 120 -2.83 8.41 8.49
CA SER A 120 -2.51 9.16 9.70
C SER A 120 -3.30 10.47 9.84
N LEU A 121 -3.98 10.92 8.79
CA LEU A 121 -4.84 12.13 8.81
C LEU A 121 -6.23 11.87 9.41
N THR A 122 -6.59 10.61 9.68
CA THR A 122 -7.91 10.25 10.21
C THR A 122 -7.82 9.65 11.61
N ASP A 123 -8.57 10.20 12.58
CA ASP A 123 -8.76 9.49 13.86
C ASP A 123 -9.59 8.24 13.64
N SER A 124 -9.04 7.10 14.09
CA SER A 124 -9.71 5.79 14.01
C SER A 124 -10.56 5.51 15.27
N ARG A 125 -10.62 6.45 16.24
CA ARG A 125 -11.45 6.37 17.46
C ARG A 125 -12.93 6.18 17.16
N GLY A 126 -13.53 7.06 16.36
CA GLY A 126 -14.97 7.02 16.05
C GLY A 126 -15.37 5.85 15.14
N SER A 127 -14.60 5.60 14.08
CA SER A 127 -14.85 4.57 13.06
C SER A 127 -15.15 3.16 13.59
N LEU A 128 -14.31 2.69 14.52
CA LEU A 128 -14.40 1.32 15.05
C LEU A 128 -15.39 1.21 16.21
N ALA A 129 -15.50 2.23 17.07
CA ALA A 129 -16.48 2.22 18.17
C ALA A 129 -17.92 2.22 17.62
N GLU A 130 -18.17 3.00 16.58
CA GLU A 130 -19.42 2.97 15.79
C GLU A 130 -19.64 1.60 15.13
N ALA A 131 -18.59 1.01 14.53
CA ALA A 131 -18.69 -0.29 13.86
C ALA A 131 -18.99 -1.47 14.81
N VAL A 132 -18.58 -1.36 16.09
CA VAL A 132 -18.83 -2.38 17.12
C VAL A 132 -20.18 -2.16 17.82
N GLY A 133 -20.88 -1.05 17.54
CA GLY A 133 -22.18 -0.75 18.16
C GLY A 133 -22.04 -0.32 19.62
N GLU A 134 -20.90 0.26 20.02
CA GLU A 134 -20.72 0.83 21.36
C GLU A 134 -21.35 2.25 21.49
N GLY A 135 -21.95 2.77 20.41
CA GLY A 135 -22.79 3.96 20.45
C GLY A 135 -24.24 3.59 20.75
N THR A 136 -24.73 4.04 21.92
CA THR A 136 -26.12 4.10 22.41
C THR A 136 -26.83 2.79 22.76
N GLY A 137 -26.62 2.30 23.99
CA GLY A 137 -27.73 2.29 24.95
C GLY A 137 -27.63 3.60 25.73
N ASP A 138 -28.66 4.41 25.95
CA ASP A 138 -30.09 4.16 26.11
C ASP A 138 -30.92 5.05 25.18
N GLY A 139 -32.02 4.51 24.68
CA GLY A 139 -33.10 5.31 24.12
C GLY A 139 -33.95 5.88 25.25
N THR A 140 -33.70 7.13 25.66
CA THR A 140 -34.68 8.06 26.27
C THR A 140 -34.04 9.41 26.56
N GLY A 141 -34.61 10.49 26.01
CA GLY A 141 -34.23 11.90 26.23
C GLY A 141 -33.60 12.49 24.96
N GLY A 142 -34.20 13.44 24.22
CA GLY A 142 -35.09 14.50 24.64
C GLY A 142 -34.28 15.63 25.28
N GLY A 143 -33.56 16.43 24.48
CA GLY A 143 -32.93 17.66 24.97
C GLY A 143 -31.64 18.07 24.27
N THR A 144 -31.72 19.22 23.60
CA THR A 144 -30.66 20.20 23.33
C THR A 144 -29.40 19.74 22.57
N ASP A 145 -29.45 20.09 21.28
CA ASP A 145 -28.36 20.44 20.39
C ASP A 145 -27.39 21.43 21.10
N ASP A 146 -26.39 20.89 21.81
CA ASP A 146 -25.31 21.67 22.41
C ASP A 146 -23.98 21.20 21.81
N GLY A 147 -23.41 22.08 20.98
CA GLY A 147 -22.29 21.86 20.06
C GLY A 147 -20.97 21.51 20.73
N THR A 148 -20.87 20.28 21.23
CA THR A 148 -19.61 19.67 21.63
C THR A 148 -19.16 18.69 20.55
N ASP A 149 -18.39 19.24 19.60
CA ASP A 149 -17.67 18.54 18.55
C ASP A 149 -16.83 17.39 19.11
N GLY A 150 -17.43 16.20 19.17
CA GLY A 150 -16.78 14.95 19.54
C GLY A 150 -15.78 14.50 18.49
N GLY A 151 -14.61 15.15 18.46
CA GLY A 151 -13.25 14.64 18.18
C GLY A 151 -12.96 13.58 17.10
N GLY A 152 -13.89 13.25 16.21
CA GLY A 152 -13.63 12.38 15.06
C GLY A 152 -13.49 13.20 13.77
N PRO A 153 -12.72 12.74 12.77
CA PRO A 153 -12.72 13.37 11.46
C PRO A 153 -14.16 13.45 10.95
N SER A 154 -14.58 14.63 10.49
CA SER A 154 -15.87 14.78 9.82
C SER A 154 -15.99 13.74 8.71
N SER A 155 -17.22 13.29 8.41
CA SER A 155 -17.47 12.32 7.33
C SER A 155 -16.76 12.71 6.01
N ASP A 156 -16.60 14.03 5.80
CA ASP A 156 -15.88 14.62 4.67
C ASP A 156 -14.39 14.29 4.65
N VAL A 157 -13.68 14.36 5.78
CA VAL A 157 -12.24 14.04 5.86
C VAL A 157 -11.99 12.57 5.57
N ALA A 158 -12.79 11.67 6.14
CA ALA A 158 -12.68 10.23 5.87
C ALA A 158 -12.94 9.92 4.39
N THR A 159 -13.95 10.56 3.79
CA THR A 159 -14.25 10.44 2.37
C THR A 159 -13.10 10.97 1.51
N ALA A 160 -12.54 12.14 1.85
CA ALA A 160 -11.42 12.74 1.14
C ALA A 160 -10.16 11.86 1.18
N VAL A 161 -9.82 11.31 2.35
CA VAL A 161 -8.67 10.41 2.51
C VAL A 161 -8.89 9.12 1.72
N LEU A 162 -10.08 8.53 1.75
CA LEU A 162 -10.38 7.33 0.96
C LEU A 162 -10.26 7.60 -0.55
N LEU A 163 -10.76 8.76 -1.02
CA LEU A 163 -10.61 9.18 -2.41
C LEU A 163 -9.13 9.40 -2.78
N ALA A 164 -8.36 10.04 -1.91
CA ALA A 164 -6.93 10.25 -2.10
C ALA A 164 -6.17 8.92 -2.20
N LEU A 165 -6.47 7.94 -1.33
CA LEU A 165 -5.89 6.61 -1.38
C LEU A 165 -6.24 5.88 -2.69
N ARG A 166 -7.51 5.94 -3.14
CA ARG A 166 -7.94 5.33 -4.42
C ARG A 166 -7.27 5.99 -5.63
N LEU A 167 -7.16 7.32 -5.62
CA LEU A 167 -6.47 8.07 -6.67
C LEU A 167 -5.00 7.69 -6.70
N TYR A 168 -4.32 7.71 -5.56
CA TYR A 168 -2.92 7.32 -5.45
C TYR A 168 -2.69 5.88 -5.90
N TYR A 169 -3.58 4.95 -5.50
CA TYR A 169 -3.59 3.57 -5.99
C TYR A 169 -3.61 3.52 -7.53
N GLY A 170 -4.45 4.32 -8.17
CA GLY A 170 -4.50 4.44 -9.63
C GLY A 170 -3.27 5.08 -10.24
N CYS A 171 -2.70 6.10 -9.60
CA CYS A 171 -1.46 6.74 -10.04
C CYS A 171 -0.29 5.76 -10.09
N LEU A 172 -0.23 4.78 -9.18
CA LEU A 172 0.82 3.74 -9.22
C LEU A 172 0.70 2.84 -10.46
N TYR A 173 -0.51 2.46 -10.83
CA TYR A 173 -0.76 1.77 -12.11
C TYR A 173 -0.35 2.61 -13.30
N PHE A 174 -0.80 3.87 -13.33
CA PHE A 174 -0.49 4.78 -14.42
C PHE A 174 1.02 5.02 -14.55
N GLN A 175 1.72 5.24 -13.43
CA GLN A 175 3.17 5.40 -13.40
C GLN A 175 3.88 4.14 -13.93
N SER A 176 3.41 2.94 -13.57
CA SER A 176 3.95 1.69 -14.08
C SER A 176 3.81 1.58 -15.60
N GLY A 177 2.65 1.93 -16.15
CA GLY A 177 2.40 1.94 -17.61
C GLY A 177 3.20 3.03 -18.33
N LEU A 178 3.22 4.24 -17.77
CA LEU A 178 3.94 5.38 -18.32
C LEU A 178 5.45 5.12 -18.36
N SER A 179 6.02 4.51 -17.31
CA SER A 179 7.44 4.16 -17.29
C SER A 179 7.83 3.18 -18.41
N LYS A 180 6.95 2.23 -18.76
CA LYS A 180 7.17 1.32 -19.89
C LYS A 180 7.19 2.06 -21.22
N LEU A 181 6.28 3.01 -21.42
CA LEU A 181 6.25 3.85 -22.61
C LEU A 181 7.47 4.78 -22.70
N LEU A 182 7.88 5.39 -21.59
CA LEU A 182 9.03 6.30 -21.60
C LEU A 182 10.34 5.57 -21.86
N LEU A 183 10.51 4.35 -21.35
CA LEU A 183 11.75 3.58 -21.47
C LEU A 183 11.84 2.76 -22.76
N SER A 184 10.73 2.22 -23.27
CA SER A 184 10.72 1.31 -24.42
C SER A 184 9.85 1.79 -25.59
N GLY A 185 9.16 2.93 -25.44
CA GLY A 185 8.22 3.43 -26.43
C GLY A 185 7.01 2.50 -26.64
N PRO A 186 6.27 2.71 -27.74
CA PRO A 186 5.17 1.83 -28.16
C PRO A 186 5.62 0.39 -28.42
N ALA A 187 6.92 0.18 -28.68
CA ALA A 187 7.48 -1.16 -28.92
C ALA A 187 7.29 -2.09 -27.72
N TRP A 188 7.08 -1.59 -26.50
CA TRP A 188 6.75 -2.44 -25.36
C TRP A 188 5.52 -3.35 -25.60
N ALA A 189 4.57 -2.88 -26.41
CA ALA A 189 3.36 -3.62 -26.78
C ALA A 189 3.59 -4.77 -27.78
N ASP A 190 4.79 -4.89 -28.37
CA ASP A 190 5.10 -5.94 -29.37
C ASP A 190 5.29 -7.34 -28.77
N GLY A 191 5.31 -7.44 -27.43
CA GLY A 191 5.44 -8.69 -26.70
C GLY A 191 6.86 -9.21 -26.50
N ARG A 192 7.88 -8.65 -27.14
CA ARG A 192 9.27 -9.15 -27.06
C ARG A 192 9.82 -9.04 -25.64
N THR A 193 9.64 -7.89 -24.99
CA THR A 193 10.06 -7.66 -23.61
C THR A 193 9.38 -8.65 -22.65
N LEU A 194 8.05 -8.73 -22.69
CA LEU A 194 7.29 -9.63 -21.82
C LEU A 194 7.63 -11.11 -22.06
N ARG A 195 7.80 -11.51 -23.32
CA ARG A 195 8.21 -12.87 -23.68
C ARG A 195 9.60 -13.22 -23.15
N GLY A 196 10.55 -12.29 -23.26
CA GLY A 196 11.88 -12.42 -22.68
C GLY A 196 11.81 -12.60 -21.17
N SER A 197 11.06 -11.73 -20.48
CA SER A 197 10.89 -11.81 -19.03
C SER A 197 10.18 -13.10 -18.58
N TRP A 198 9.21 -13.61 -19.35
CA TRP A 198 8.60 -14.93 -19.11
C TRP A 198 9.58 -16.09 -19.30
N ALA A 199 10.49 -16.01 -20.27
CA ALA A 199 11.48 -17.05 -20.50
C ALA A 199 12.53 -17.09 -19.38
N GLU A 200 13.01 -15.92 -18.97
CA GLU A 200 14.08 -15.75 -17.99
C GLU A 200 13.59 -15.92 -16.55
N LEU A 201 12.55 -15.17 -16.16
CA LEU A 201 12.09 -15.03 -14.77
C LEU A 201 10.76 -15.74 -14.50
N GLY A 202 10.10 -16.26 -15.54
CA GLY A 202 8.75 -16.81 -15.43
C GLY A 202 8.64 -18.09 -14.62
N THR A 203 7.45 -18.33 -14.08
CA THR A 203 7.06 -19.62 -13.51
C THR A 203 6.94 -20.69 -14.61
N ARG A 204 6.50 -21.91 -14.27
CA ARG A 204 6.13 -22.92 -15.27
C ARG A 204 5.12 -22.38 -16.29
N ALA A 205 4.15 -21.56 -15.86
CA ALA A 205 3.15 -20.97 -16.75
C ALA A 205 3.77 -19.89 -17.66
N GLY A 206 4.62 -19.00 -17.13
CA GLY A 206 5.35 -18.02 -17.93
C GLY A 206 6.25 -18.67 -18.97
N LYS A 207 7.06 -19.66 -18.57
CA LYS A 207 7.94 -20.41 -19.49
C LYS A 207 7.18 -21.23 -20.54
N TRP A 208 5.93 -21.59 -20.25
CA TRP A 208 5.04 -22.18 -21.25
C TRP A 208 4.52 -21.12 -22.22
N LEU A 209 4.09 -19.96 -21.73
CA LEU A 209 3.65 -18.82 -22.55
C LEU A 209 4.78 -18.28 -23.44
N SER A 210 6.03 -18.27 -22.97
CA SER A 210 7.18 -17.78 -23.74
C SER A 210 7.50 -18.63 -24.99
N ARG A 211 6.95 -19.84 -25.08
CA ARG A 211 7.07 -20.73 -26.24
C ARG A 211 5.88 -20.63 -27.20
N ARG A 212 4.86 -19.84 -26.87
CA ARG A 212 3.68 -19.62 -27.71
C ARG A 212 3.98 -18.63 -28.85
N PRO A 213 3.11 -18.57 -29.89
CA PRO A 213 3.25 -17.59 -30.97
C PRO A 213 3.39 -16.17 -30.42
N MET A 214 4.17 -15.32 -31.11
CA MET A 214 4.47 -13.97 -30.63
C MET A 214 3.21 -13.12 -30.43
N THR A 215 2.13 -13.41 -31.18
CA THR A 215 0.83 -12.75 -31.02
C THR A 215 0.25 -12.87 -29.62
N VAL A 216 0.51 -13.97 -28.90
CA VAL A 216 0.08 -14.15 -27.50
C VAL A 216 0.82 -13.18 -26.58
N ALA A 217 2.14 -13.05 -26.76
CA ALA A 217 2.95 -12.13 -25.97
C ALA A 217 2.60 -10.67 -26.29
N ALA A 218 2.40 -10.34 -27.58
CA ALA A 218 1.98 -9.02 -28.01
C ALA A 218 0.61 -8.64 -27.42
N ALA A 219 -0.36 -9.55 -27.46
CA ALA A 219 -1.68 -9.33 -26.87
C ALA A 219 -1.59 -9.12 -25.35
N ALA A 220 -0.81 -9.93 -24.64
CA ALA A 220 -0.62 -9.80 -23.20
C ALA A 220 0.13 -8.51 -22.81
N SER A 221 1.13 -8.12 -23.59
CA SER A 221 1.80 -6.83 -23.45
C SER A 221 0.81 -5.68 -23.69
N ALA A 222 0.14 -5.63 -24.83
CA ALA A 222 -0.84 -4.59 -25.11
C ALA A 222 -1.93 -4.50 -24.02
N ALA A 223 -2.44 -5.64 -23.55
CA ALA A 223 -3.41 -5.69 -22.45
C ALA A 223 -2.84 -5.16 -21.12
N THR A 224 -1.58 -5.50 -20.79
CA THR A 224 -0.90 -4.99 -19.59
C THR A 224 -0.77 -3.47 -19.66
N LEU A 225 -0.30 -2.96 -20.79
CA LEU A 225 -0.10 -1.52 -20.97
C LEU A 225 -1.42 -0.75 -20.94
N ALA A 226 -2.44 -1.26 -21.63
CA ALA A 226 -3.79 -0.70 -21.60
C ALA A 226 -4.36 -0.71 -20.18
N PHE A 227 -4.21 -1.83 -19.46
CA PHE A 227 -4.69 -1.94 -18.08
C PHE A 227 -4.05 -0.89 -17.17
N GLU A 228 -2.72 -0.78 -17.19
CA GLU A 228 -1.97 0.16 -16.35
C GLU A 228 -2.28 1.63 -16.67
N LEU A 229 -2.30 2.01 -17.95
CA LEU A 229 -2.55 3.40 -18.36
C LEU A 229 -4.01 3.80 -18.19
N LEU A 230 -4.96 2.89 -18.42
CA LEU A 230 -6.38 3.18 -18.33
C LEU A 230 -6.96 2.94 -16.94
N PHE A 231 -6.18 2.41 -15.98
CA PHE A 231 -6.68 2.11 -14.64
C PHE A 231 -7.32 3.32 -13.95
N PRO A 232 -6.70 4.53 -13.91
CA PRO A 232 -7.35 5.70 -13.31
C PRO A 232 -8.67 6.08 -14.00
N ALA A 233 -8.71 6.03 -15.34
CA ALA A 233 -9.92 6.32 -16.11
C ALA A 233 -11.01 5.26 -15.83
N ALA A 234 -10.63 3.99 -15.69
CA ALA A 234 -11.54 2.91 -15.31
C ALA A 234 -12.12 3.12 -13.91
N GLN A 235 -11.35 3.65 -12.94
CA GLN A 235 -11.89 4.00 -11.62
C GLN A 235 -13.01 5.04 -11.71
N ILE A 236 -12.83 6.05 -12.57
CA ILE A 236 -13.81 7.13 -12.77
C ILE A 236 -15.04 6.58 -13.51
N ALA A 237 -14.84 5.86 -14.61
CA ALA A 237 -15.90 5.30 -15.43
C ALA A 237 -16.74 4.26 -14.66
N LEU A 238 -16.09 3.44 -13.83
CA LEU A 238 -16.71 2.40 -13.02
C LEU A 238 -16.89 2.84 -11.56
N ARG A 239 -17.02 4.15 -11.28
CA ARG A 239 -17.21 4.68 -9.91
C ARG A 239 -18.41 4.07 -9.16
N LYS A 240 -19.45 3.64 -9.89
CA LYS A 240 -20.63 2.95 -9.34
C LYS A 240 -20.41 1.43 -9.13
N ARG A 241 -19.29 0.89 -9.60
CA ARG A 241 -18.91 -0.53 -9.52
C ARG A 241 -17.48 -0.67 -8.98
N PRO A 242 -17.16 -0.12 -7.79
CA PRO A 242 -15.78 -0.15 -7.25
C PRO A 242 -15.27 -1.59 -7.10
N ARG A 243 -16.12 -2.55 -6.72
CA ARG A 243 -15.71 -3.96 -6.62
C ARG A 243 -15.16 -4.52 -7.93
N ALA A 244 -15.71 -4.12 -9.08
CA ALA A 244 -15.20 -4.57 -10.38
C ALA A 244 -13.79 -4.06 -10.65
N VAL A 245 -13.50 -2.81 -10.26
CA VAL A 245 -12.16 -2.20 -10.33
C VAL A 245 -11.17 -2.94 -9.42
N GLY A 246 -11.58 -3.23 -8.18
CA GLY A 246 -10.75 -3.96 -7.23
C GLY A 246 -10.46 -5.40 -7.67
N LEU A 247 -11.48 -6.11 -8.16
CA LEU A 247 -11.32 -7.49 -8.64
C LEU A 247 -10.49 -7.57 -9.92
N SER A 248 -10.61 -6.61 -10.83
CA SER A 248 -9.76 -6.57 -12.03
C SER A 248 -8.29 -6.35 -11.67
N SER A 249 -8.01 -5.47 -10.69
CA SER A 249 -6.67 -5.28 -10.14
C SER A 249 -6.09 -6.55 -9.49
N LEU A 250 -6.89 -7.24 -8.68
CA LEU A 250 -6.48 -8.52 -8.07
C LEU A 250 -6.21 -9.58 -9.15
N ALA A 251 -7.07 -9.68 -10.16
CA ALA A 251 -6.89 -10.60 -11.28
C ALA A 251 -5.62 -10.28 -12.08
N PHE A 252 -5.35 -9.00 -12.34
CA PHE A 252 -4.13 -8.55 -13.00
C PHE A 252 -2.89 -8.98 -12.20
N HIS A 253 -2.82 -8.66 -10.90
CA HIS A 253 -1.70 -9.08 -10.05
C HIS A 253 -1.56 -10.59 -9.90
N ALA A 254 -2.68 -11.32 -9.79
CA ALA A 254 -2.68 -12.78 -9.76
C ALA A 254 -2.10 -13.35 -11.06
N SER A 255 -2.42 -12.76 -12.22
CA SER A 255 -1.86 -13.18 -13.50
C SER A 255 -0.34 -12.94 -13.59
N ILE A 256 0.14 -11.80 -13.08
CA ILE A 256 1.58 -11.51 -12.99
C ILE A 256 2.25 -12.50 -12.05
N LYS A 257 1.70 -12.73 -10.85
CA LYS A 257 2.27 -13.72 -9.92
C LYS A 257 2.31 -15.12 -10.52
N ALA A 258 1.23 -15.53 -11.19
CA ALA A 258 1.11 -16.84 -11.81
C ALA A 258 2.08 -17.03 -12.97
N THR A 259 2.40 -16.00 -13.74
CA THR A 259 3.24 -16.11 -14.94
C THR A 259 4.69 -15.71 -14.72
N MET A 260 4.94 -14.68 -13.92
CA MET A 260 6.26 -14.07 -13.68
C MET A 260 6.86 -14.43 -12.32
N GLY A 261 6.11 -15.00 -11.38
CA GLY A 261 6.60 -15.29 -10.03
C GLY A 261 6.79 -14.05 -9.14
N ILE A 262 6.74 -12.85 -9.73
CA ILE A 262 6.85 -11.55 -9.06
C ILE A 262 5.57 -11.28 -8.25
N SER A 263 5.73 -10.90 -6.99
CA SER A 263 4.61 -10.74 -6.06
C SER A 263 4.44 -9.29 -5.64
N PHE A 264 3.65 -8.50 -6.37
CA PHE A 264 3.26 -7.13 -6.00
C PHE A 264 2.26 -7.07 -4.83
N TRP A 265 2.37 -7.98 -3.86
CA TRP A 265 1.34 -8.23 -2.87
C TRP A 265 1.03 -6.99 -2.01
N HIS A 266 2.05 -6.19 -1.68
CA HIS A 266 1.87 -4.96 -0.90
C HIS A 266 0.93 -3.98 -1.61
N HIS A 267 0.94 -3.94 -2.95
CA HIS A 267 0.00 -3.12 -3.70
C HIS A 267 -1.33 -3.86 -3.91
N ALA A 268 -1.29 -5.13 -4.30
CA ALA A 268 -2.49 -5.93 -4.58
C ALA A 268 -3.45 -6.00 -3.38
N VAL A 269 -2.93 -6.15 -2.15
CA VAL A 269 -3.76 -6.29 -0.93
C VAL A 269 -4.61 -5.05 -0.67
N HIS A 270 -4.16 -3.84 -1.05
CA HIS A 270 -4.93 -2.61 -0.87
C HIS A 270 -6.18 -2.56 -1.75
N ALA A 271 -6.27 -3.37 -2.81
CA ALA A 271 -7.49 -3.48 -3.60
C ALA A 271 -8.68 -3.94 -2.75
N LEU A 272 -8.42 -4.77 -1.72
CA LEU A 272 -9.45 -5.32 -0.84
C LEU A 272 -10.18 -4.23 -0.04
N PRO A 273 -9.53 -3.48 0.87
CA PRO A 273 -10.20 -2.45 1.67
C PRO A 273 -10.67 -1.27 0.81
N LEU A 274 -9.92 -0.91 -0.25
CA LEU A 274 -10.25 0.25 -1.05
C LEU A 274 -11.45 0.01 -1.98
N PHE A 275 -11.66 -1.20 -2.49
CA PHE A 275 -12.63 -1.44 -3.57
C PHE A 275 -13.53 -2.65 -3.39
N VAL A 276 -13.02 -3.77 -2.84
CA VAL A 276 -13.72 -5.07 -2.90
C VAL A 276 -14.58 -5.33 -1.67
N LEU A 277 -14.00 -5.19 -0.48
CA LEU A 277 -14.66 -5.59 0.76
C LEU A 277 -15.84 -4.68 1.08
N ASP A 278 -16.84 -5.27 1.70
CA ASP A 278 -18.01 -4.56 2.19
C ASP A 278 -17.83 -4.05 3.61
N PRO A 279 -18.53 -2.96 3.98
CA PRO A 279 -18.53 -2.43 5.35
C PRO A 279 -18.82 -3.47 6.44
N GLY A 280 -19.54 -4.55 6.10
CA GLY A 280 -19.81 -5.66 7.03
C GLY A 280 -18.58 -6.47 7.44
N ALA A 281 -17.63 -6.73 6.52
CA ALA A 281 -16.38 -7.43 6.82
C ALA A 281 -15.50 -6.63 7.80
N GLU A 282 -15.69 -5.32 7.79
CA GLU A 282 -14.93 -4.33 8.56
C GLU A 282 -15.36 -4.36 10.04
N ARG A 283 -16.65 -4.58 10.31
CA ARG A 283 -17.18 -4.81 11.67
C ARG A 283 -16.56 -6.04 12.34
N HIS A 284 -16.31 -7.10 11.58
CA HIS A 284 -15.67 -8.30 12.11
C HIS A 284 -14.22 -8.03 12.51
N THR A 285 -13.48 -7.33 11.66
CA THR A 285 -12.08 -6.96 11.93
C THR A 285 -12.00 -6.00 13.13
N ALA A 286 -12.94 -5.05 13.23
CA ALA A 286 -13.02 -4.14 14.36
C ALA A 286 -13.22 -4.87 15.69
N ARG A 287 -14.05 -5.93 15.72
CA ARG A 287 -14.23 -6.78 16.90
C ARG A 287 -12.95 -7.51 17.30
N LEU A 288 -12.17 -8.00 16.34
CA LEU A 288 -10.90 -8.69 16.59
C LEU A 288 -9.83 -7.77 17.22
N LEU A 289 -9.82 -6.50 16.83
CA LEU A 289 -8.84 -5.52 17.33
C LEU A 289 -9.21 -4.90 18.68
N ARG A 290 -10.44 -5.11 19.18
CA ARG A 290 -10.96 -4.52 20.44
C ARG A 290 -10.05 -4.74 21.67
N PRO A 291 -9.45 -5.91 21.90
CA PRO A 291 -8.62 -6.16 23.10
C PRO A 291 -7.37 -5.28 23.18
N PHE A 292 -6.83 -4.86 22.03
CA PHE A 292 -5.55 -4.14 21.96
C PHE A 292 -5.69 -2.63 22.20
N ARG A 293 -6.91 -2.12 22.36
CA ARG A 293 -7.19 -0.68 22.50
C ARG A 293 -7.46 -0.20 23.92
N LYS A 294 -7.74 -1.10 24.88
CA LYS A 294 -8.13 -0.73 26.26
C LYS A 294 -6.94 -0.41 27.18
N ARG A 295 -5.81 0.07 26.66
CA ARG A 295 -4.62 0.41 27.47
C ARG A 295 -3.99 1.71 27.02
#